data_AF-A0A1Y1KLK9-F1
#
_entry.id   AF-A0A1Y1KLK9-F1
#
_cell.length_a   1.000
_cell.length_b   1.000
_cell.length_c   1.000
_cell.angle_alpha   90.00
_cell.angle_beta   90.00
_cell.angle_gamma   90.00
#
_symmetry.space_group_name_H-M   'P 1'
#
loop_
_entity.id
_entity.type
_entity.pdbx_description
1 polymer ?
#
loop_
_entity_poly.entity_id
_entity_poly.type
_entity_poly.pdbx_seq_one_letter_code
_entity_poly.pdbx_strand_id
1 'polypeptide(L)'
;MDNMCTVYDLNNRDSSGAAKLVRELAGYEGFLSSCRFLEDKKILTGSGDMKICMWDLETGRKTVDFPAHNGDVVSISLSSDGNTYVTGSVDKTCRLWDVRDQKPKQTFFGHESDVNSVCVCLTCLGTKSYFNTQV
;
A
#
# COMPACT_ATOMS: atom_id res chain seq x y z
N MET A 1 1.12 5.67 -18.96
CA MET A 1 0.53 5.22 -17.68
C MET A 1 -0.68 6.09 -17.42
N ASP A 2 -1.76 5.49 -16.96
CA ASP A 2 -3.04 6.16 -16.72
C ASP A 2 -3.12 6.84 -15.35
N ASN A 3 -2.22 6.50 -14.41
CA ASN A 3 -2.18 7.04 -13.04
C ASN A 3 -3.51 6.84 -12.31
N MET A 4 -4.11 5.64 -12.44
CA MET A 4 -5.40 5.30 -11.87
C MET A 4 -5.34 3.96 -11.12
N CYS A 5 -6.23 3.77 -10.16
CA CYS A 5 -6.55 2.44 -9.62
C CYS A 5 -8.01 2.10 -9.98
N THR A 6 -8.23 1.04 -10.76
CA THR A 6 -9.56 0.58 -11.15
C THR A 6 -10.00 -0.62 -10.32
N VAL A 7 -11.24 -0.60 -9.82
CA VAL A 7 -11.81 -1.66 -8.98
C VAL A 7 -12.93 -2.36 -9.75
N TYR A 8 -12.87 -3.68 -9.84
CA TYR A 8 -13.84 -4.50 -10.54
C TYR A 8 -14.56 -5.43 -9.56
N ASP A 9 -15.86 -5.64 -9.79
CA ASP A 9 -16.67 -6.63 -9.07
C ASP A 9 -16.66 -7.94 -9.86
N LEU A 10 -16.00 -8.95 -9.30
CA LEU A 10 -15.87 -10.26 -9.94
C LEU A 10 -17.18 -11.08 -9.89
N ASN A 11 -18.10 -10.72 -9.00
CA ASN A 11 -19.41 -11.36 -8.86
C ASN A 11 -20.48 -10.72 -9.76
N ASN A 12 -20.18 -9.57 -10.37
CA ASN A 12 -21.08 -8.86 -11.27
C ASN A 12 -20.44 -8.75 -12.65
N ARG A 13 -20.90 -9.56 -13.60
CA ARG A 13 -20.35 -9.62 -14.95
C ARG A 13 -21.34 -9.10 -15.98
N ASP A 14 -20.82 -8.45 -17.02
CA ASP A 14 -21.63 -8.02 -18.16
C ASP A 14 -22.00 -9.19 -19.08
N SER A 15 -22.73 -8.90 -20.17
CA SER A 15 -23.16 -9.91 -21.13
C SER A 15 -22.01 -10.60 -21.88
N SER A 16 -20.79 -10.05 -21.85
CA SER A 16 -19.59 -10.66 -22.43
C SER A 16 -18.85 -11.57 -21.43
N GLY A 17 -19.26 -11.56 -20.15
CA GLY A 17 -18.60 -12.27 -19.07
C GLY A 17 -17.45 -11.49 -18.41
N ALA A 18 -17.24 -10.22 -18.77
CA ALA A 18 -16.24 -9.36 -18.15
C ALA A 18 -16.73 -8.85 -16.80
N ALA A 19 -15.83 -8.79 -15.81
CA ALA A 19 -16.13 -8.21 -14.50
C ALA A 19 -16.48 -6.73 -14.63
N LYS A 20 -17.53 -6.29 -13.94
CA LYS A 20 -18.02 -4.92 -14.05
C LYS A 20 -17.11 -3.98 -13.28
N LEU A 21 -16.74 -2.87 -13.92
CA LEU A 21 -16.05 -1.75 -13.26
C LEU A 21 -16.96 -1.12 -12.19
N VAL A 22 -16.45 -1.00 -10.98
CA VAL A 22 -17.15 -0.43 -9.82
C VAL A 22 -16.69 1.00 -9.55
N ARG A 23 -15.36 1.21 -9.61
CA ARG A 23 -14.73 2.50 -9.28
C ARG A 23 -13.48 2.72 -10.11
N GLU A 24 -13.23 3.99 -10.40
CA GLU A 24 -11.95 4.51 -10.83
C GLU A 24 -11.45 5.47 -9.75
N LEU A 25 -10.29 5.19 -9.19
CA LEU A 25 -9.65 6.00 -8.15
C LEU A 25 -8.55 6.81 -8.84
N ALA A 26 -8.71 8.13 -8.87
CA ALA A 26 -7.95 9.06 -9.71
C ALA A 26 -7.17 10.10 -8.91
N GLY A 27 -6.36 10.92 -9.59
CA GLY A 27 -5.70 12.07 -8.95
C GLY A 27 -4.42 11.70 -8.20
N TYR A 28 -3.66 10.78 -8.77
CA TYR A 28 -2.25 10.57 -8.45
C TYR A 28 -1.40 11.46 -9.37
N GLU A 29 -0.33 12.03 -8.82
CA GLU A 29 0.62 12.85 -9.59
C GLU A 29 1.78 12.01 -10.16
N GLY A 30 1.80 10.72 -9.84
CA GLY A 30 2.74 9.73 -10.34
C GLY A 30 2.06 8.41 -10.65
N PHE A 31 2.82 7.46 -11.22
CA PHE A 31 2.30 6.14 -11.55
C PHE A 31 1.89 5.37 -10.30
N LEU A 32 0.81 4.61 -10.39
CA LEU A 32 0.42 3.70 -9.32
C LEU A 32 1.30 2.45 -9.38
N SER A 33 1.97 2.13 -8.28
CA SER A 33 2.90 0.99 -8.20
C SER A 33 2.34 -0.18 -7.38
N SER A 34 1.47 0.11 -6.40
CA SER A 34 0.99 -0.90 -5.46
C SER A 34 -0.39 -0.56 -4.92
N CYS A 35 -1.22 -1.58 -4.72
CA CYS A 35 -2.50 -1.45 -4.02
C CYS A 35 -2.78 -2.67 -3.14
N ARG A 36 -3.50 -2.46 -2.03
CA ARG A 36 -3.97 -3.51 -1.11
C ARG A 36 -5.38 -3.19 -0.65
N PHE A 37 -6.24 -4.20 -0.65
CA PHE A 37 -7.52 -4.12 0.05
C PHE A 37 -7.28 -4.09 1.56
N LEU A 38 -7.96 -3.18 2.23
CA LEU A 38 -8.11 -3.15 3.67
C LEU A 38 -9.56 -3.50 3.96
N GLU A 39 -9.77 -4.76 4.37
CA GLU A 39 -11.10 -5.39 4.35
C GLU A 39 -11.75 -5.24 2.95
N ASP A 40 -13.08 -5.34 2.86
CA ASP A 40 -13.81 -5.18 1.58
C ASP A 40 -14.28 -3.73 1.33
N LYS A 41 -13.83 -2.78 2.14
CA LYS A 41 -14.37 -1.40 2.16
C LYS A 41 -13.38 -0.33 1.75
N LYS A 42 -12.08 -0.61 1.88
CA LYS A 42 -11.05 0.38 1.62
C LYS A 42 -9.92 -0.19 0.78
N ILE A 43 -9.24 0.71 0.06
CA ILE A 43 -8.01 0.38 -0.66
C ILE A 43 -6.91 1.32 -0.18
N LEU A 44 -5.76 0.74 0.16
CA LEU A 44 -4.49 1.44 0.32
C LEU A 44 -3.74 1.38 -0.99
N THR A 45 -3.16 2.51 -1.39
CA THR A 45 -2.42 2.65 -2.64
C THR A 45 -1.11 3.38 -2.43
N GLY A 46 -0.07 2.96 -3.14
CA GLY A 46 1.24 3.60 -3.20
C GLY A 46 1.54 4.05 -4.63
N SER A 47 2.17 5.21 -4.76
CA SER A 47 2.44 5.84 -6.04
C SER A 47 3.87 6.39 -6.12
N GLY A 48 4.32 6.61 -7.36
CA GLY A 48 5.53 7.35 -7.70
C GLY A 48 5.48 8.83 -7.32
N ASP A 49 4.34 9.37 -6.88
CA ASP A 49 4.27 10.68 -6.22
C ASP A 49 4.75 10.66 -4.75
N MET A 50 5.31 9.52 -4.31
CA MET A 50 5.88 9.30 -2.98
C MET A 50 4.83 9.24 -1.85
N LYS A 51 3.54 9.18 -2.19
CA LYS A 51 2.44 9.20 -1.22
C LYS A 51 1.82 7.81 -1.03
N ILE A 52 1.17 7.68 0.12
CA ILE A 52 0.16 6.67 0.37
C ILE A 52 -1.20 7.35 0.37
N CYS A 53 -2.14 6.78 -0.37
CA CYS A 53 -3.55 7.17 -0.31
C CYS A 53 -4.39 6.02 0.26
N MET A 54 -5.45 6.37 0.99
CA MET A 54 -6.51 5.44 1.39
C MET A 54 -7.84 5.89 0.80
N TRP A 55 -8.55 4.96 0.19
CA TRP A 55 -9.80 5.18 -0.50
C TRP A 55 -10.93 4.45 0.19
N ASP A 56 -12.07 5.12 0.33
CA ASP A 56 -13.31 4.51 0.74
C ASP A 56 -14.08 4.06 -0.52
N LEU A 57 -14.35 2.77 -0.65
CA LEU A 57 -14.94 2.20 -1.87
C LEU A 57 -16.44 2.50 -1.99
N GLU A 58 -17.13 2.64 -0.87
CA GLU A 58 -18.56 2.95 -0.83
C GLU A 58 -18.80 4.34 -1.42
N THR A 59 -18.08 5.34 -0.90
CA THR A 59 -18.19 6.75 -1.31
C THR A 59 -17.33 7.11 -2.52
N GLY A 60 -16.32 6.30 -2.84
CA GLY A 60 -15.33 6.57 -3.88
C GLY A 60 -14.37 7.72 -3.54
N ARG A 61 -14.30 8.13 -2.26
CA ARG A 61 -13.52 9.29 -1.84
C ARG A 61 -12.14 8.90 -1.32
N LYS A 62 -11.16 9.76 -1.60
CA LYS A 62 -9.85 9.73 -0.94
C LYS A 62 -10.04 10.18 0.51
N THR A 63 -9.82 9.26 1.45
CA THR A 63 -9.97 9.52 2.90
C THR A 63 -8.66 9.92 3.56
N VAL A 64 -7.54 9.47 2.99
CA VAL A 64 -6.19 9.78 3.46
C VAL A 64 -5.29 9.97 2.24
N ASP A 65 -4.40 10.96 2.33
CA ASP A 65 -3.41 11.34 1.32
C ASP A 65 -2.23 11.98 2.05
N PHE A 66 -1.09 11.30 2.14
CA PHE A 66 0.07 11.86 2.83
C PHE A 66 1.41 11.43 2.21
N PRO A 67 2.45 12.29 2.32
CA PRO A 67 3.81 11.93 1.94
C PRO A 67 4.32 10.77 2.80
N ALA A 68 4.67 9.66 2.17
CA ALA A 68 5.07 8.44 2.87
C ALA A 68 6.59 8.22 2.84
N HIS A 69 7.23 8.57 1.73
CA HIS A 69 8.66 8.36 1.47
C HIS A 69 9.29 9.58 0.80
N ASN A 70 10.63 9.59 0.70
CA ASN A 70 11.39 10.61 -0.05
C ASN A 70 11.74 10.15 -1.47
N GLY A 71 11.00 9.16 -1.97
CA GLY A 71 11.13 8.53 -3.27
C GLY A 71 9.89 7.69 -3.52
N ASP A 72 9.77 7.16 -4.73
CA ASP A 72 8.59 6.42 -5.17
C ASP A 72 8.25 5.31 -4.17
N VAL A 73 6.98 5.21 -3.79
CA VAL A 73 6.51 4.03 -3.06
C VAL A 73 6.40 2.93 -4.10
N VAL A 74 7.07 1.80 -3.88
CA VAL A 74 7.12 0.70 -4.86
C VAL A 74 6.24 -0.47 -4.44
N SER A 75 6.16 -0.73 -3.13
CA SER A 75 5.44 -1.89 -2.61
C SER A 75 4.76 -1.62 -1.27
N ILE A 76 3.61 -2.26 -1.07
CA ILE A 76 2.84 -2.26 0.17
C ILE A 76 2.56 -3.71 0.58
N SER A 77 2.67 -4.02 1.86
CA SER A 77 2.22 -5.29 2.43
C SER A 77 1.41 -5.02 3.70
N LEU A 78 0.17 -5.51 3.72
CA LEU A 78 -0.75 -5.36 4.86
C LEU A 78 -0.58 -6.56 5.80
N SER A 79 -0.62 -6.32 7.11
CA SER A 79 -0.69 -7.39 8.09
C SER A 79 -2.04 -8.12 8.01
N SER A 80 -2.06 -9.40 8.41
CA SER A 80 -3.28 -10.22 8.36
C SER A 80 -4.42 -9.71 9.26
N ASP A 81 -4.10 -8.94 10.30
CA ASP A 81 -5.08 -8.30 11.18
C ASP A 81 -5.57 -6.94 10.66
N GLY A 82 -5.04 -6.45 9.53
CA GLY A 82 -5.41 -5.19 8.90
C GLY A 82 -5.00 -3.93 9.67
N ASN A 83 -4.30 -4.04 10.80
CA ASN A 83 -3.99 -2.88 11.63
C ASN A 83 -2.69 -2.18 11.23
N THR A 84 -1.79 -2.88 10.55
CA THR A 84 -0.48 -2.36 10.18
C THR A 84 -0.13 -2.69 8.74
N TYR A 85 0.76 -1.90 8.16
CA TYR A 85 1.32 -2.22 6.85
C TYR A 85 2.78 -1.78 6.78
N VAL A 86 3.52 -2.41 5.88
CA VAL A 86 4.89 -2.05 5.56
C VAL A 86 4.93 -1.55 4.13
N THR A 87 5.71 -0.51 3.89
CA THR A 87 5.99 0.05 2.57
C THR A 87 7.46 -0.10 2.23
N GLY A 88 7.77 -0.30 0.94
CA GLY A 88 9.12 -0.24 0.38
C GLY A 88 9.21 0.86 -0.68
N SER A 89 10.36 1.52 -0.77
CA SER A 89 10.57 2.68 -1.64
C SER A 89 11.94 2.71 -2.32
N VAL A 90 12.02 3.48 -3.41
CA VAL A 90 13.26 3.93 -4.07
C VAL A 90 14.14 4.76 -3.13
N ASP A 91 13.59 5.32 -2.05
CA ASP A 91 14.39 5.98 -1.00
C ASP A 91 15.25 5.02 -0.16
N LYS A 92 15.27 3.73 -0.53
CA LYS A 92 16.05 2.64 0.07
C LYS A 92 15.62 2.30 1.50
N THR A 93 14.45 2.78 1.94
CA THR A 93 13.90 2.46 3.25
C THR A 93 12.65 1.60 3.13
N CYS A 94 12.43 0.80 4.17
CA CYS A 94 11.11 0.27 4.47
C CYS A 94 10.51 1.06 5.63
N ARG A 95 9.20 1.26 5.66
CA ARG A 95 8.52 1.92 6.79
C ARG A 95 7.35 1.08 7.27
N LEU A 96 7.21 0.94 8.59
CA LEU A 96 6.07 0.31 9.26
C LEU A 96 5.09 1.39 9.70
N TRP A 97 3.80 1.15 9.49
CA TRP A 97 2.72 2.09 9.72
C TRP A 97 1.60 1.44 10.54
N ASP A 98 0.90 2.24 11.34
CA ASP A 98 -0.45 1.90 11.83
C ASP A 98 -1.45 2.45 10.81
N VAL A 99 -2.48 1.69 10.46
CA VAL A 99 -3.52 2.14 9.51
C VAL A 99 -4.26 3.39 10.00
N ARG A 100 -4.29 3.63 11.31
CA ARG A 100 -4.97 4.78 11.92
C ARG A 100 -4.09 6.01 12.00
N ASP A 101 -2.77 5.85 11.83
CA ASP A 101 -1.80 6.93 11.97
C ASP A 101 -1.19 7.29 10.61
N GLN A 102 -0.92 8.58 10.40
CA GLN A 102 -0.30 9.10 9.17
C GLN A 102 1.21 9.31 9.34
N LYS A 103 1.82 8.58 10.29
CA LYS A 103 3.24 8.68 10.61
C LYS A 103 3.84 7.28 10.72
N PRO A 104 5.08 7.09 10.25
CA PRO A 104 5.72 5.79 10.36
C PRO A 104 6.01 5.50 11.83
N LYS A 105 5.65 4.30 12.29
CA LYS A 105 6.01 3.78 13.61
C LYS A 105 7.50 3.46 13.68
N GLN A 106 8.05 3.00 12.56
CA GLN A 106 9.45 2.63 12.43
C GLN A 106 9.90 2.77 10.99
N THR A 107 11.14 3.21 10.80
CA THR A 107 11.85 3.21 9.52
C THR A 107 12.99 2.20 9.61
N PHE A 108 13.11 1.35 8.59
CA PHE A 108 14.16 0.36 8.45
C PHE A 108 15.15 0.82 7.38
N PHE A 109 16.43 0.81 7.75
CA PHE A 109 17.56 1.15 6.89
C PHE A 109 18.39 -0.10 6.63
N GLY A 110 19.19 -0.08 5.56
CA GLY A 110 20.16 -1.14 5.25
C GLY A 110 20.19 -1.57 3.79
N HIS A 111 19.17 -1.24 2.99
CA HIS A 111 19.23 -1.43 1.55
C HIS A 111 20.16 -0.40 0.90
N GLU A 112 21.04 -0.85 0.02
CA GLU A 112 21.94 0.03 -0.76
C GLU A 112 21.31 0.51 -2.08
N SER A 113 20.16 -0.07 -2.44
CA SER A 113 19.37 0.23 -3.64
C SER A 113 17.88 0.18 -3.31
N ASP A 114 17.04 0.31 -4.34
CA ASP A 114 15.58 0.41 -4.24
C ASP A 114 14.96 -0.81 -3.54
N VAL A 115 13.98 -0.57 -2.68
CA VAL A 115 13.19 -1.63 -2.04
C VAL A 115 12.02 -2.00 -2.94
N ASN A 116 12.24 -2.99 -3.80
CA ASN A 116 11.26 -3.41 -4.80
C ASN A 116 10.07 -4.21 -4.24
N SER A 117 10.22 -4.86 -3.10
CA SER A 117 9.15 -5.68 -2.51
C SER A 117 9.29 -5.77 -1.00
N VAL A 118 8.15 -5.81 -0.31
CA VAL A 118 8.04 -6.03 1.13
C VAL A 118 6.95 -7.05 1.41
N CYS A 119 7.13 -7.83 2.48
CA CYS A 119 6.14 -8.79 2.95
C CYS A 119 6.08 -8.74 4.49
N VAL A 120 4.88 -8.85 5.04
CA VAL A 120 4.64 -8.95 6.48
C VAL A 120 4.28 -10.39 6.82
N CYS A 121 4.96 -10.96 7.82
CA CYS A 121 4.55 -12.22 8.45
C CYS A 121 4.43 -12.01 9.96
N LEU A 122 3.21 -11.95 10.48
CA LEU A 122 2.95 -11.84 11.92
C LEU A 122 3.08 -13.19 12.65
N THR A 123 3.07 -14.32 11.93
CA THR A 123 3.10 -15.67 12.51
C THR A 123 4.45 -16.37 12.43
N CYS A 124 5.43 -15.78 11.73
CA CYS A 124 6.74 -16.41 11.54
C CYS A 124 7.63 -16.38 12.79
N LEU A 125 7.15 -15.82 13.90
CA LEU A 125 7.91 -15.67 15.14
C LEU A 125 7.10 -16.13 16.35
N GLY A 126 7.25 -17.40 16.70
CA GLY A 126 7.39 -17.72 18.11
C GLY A 126 8.64 -16.98 18.61
N THR A 127 8.43 -15.88 19.36
CA THR A 127 9.45 -15.22 20.20
C THR A 127 10.88 -15.22 19.63
N LYS A 128 11.15 -14.41 18.61
CA LYS A 128 12.50 -13.85 18.37
C LYS A 128 12.44 -12.74 17.33
N SER A 129 12.34 -11.52 17.84
CA SER A 129 12.66 -10.29 17.13
C SER A 129 13.85 -10.45 16.18
N TYR A 130 13.60 -10.58 14.87
CA TYR A 130 14.61 -10.24 13.88
C TYR A 130 14.54 -8.72 13.64
N PHE A 131 14.86 -7.96 14.70
CA PHE A 131 15.34 -6.59 14.57
C PHE A 131 16.86 -6.68 14.57
N ASN A 132 17.43 -7.15 13.46
CA ASN A 132 18.88 -7.08 13.28
C ASN A 132 19.20 -5.70 12.70
N THR A 133 19.30 -4.70 13.56
CA THR A 133 20.08 -3.49 13.27
C THR A 133 21.51 -3.79 13.69
N GLN A 134 22.40 -4.02 12.73
CA GLN A 134 23.83 -3.81 12.95
C GLN A 134 24.27 -2.64 12.09
N VAL A 135 24.78 -1.63 12.80
CA VAL A 135 25.91 -0.80 12.38
C VAL A 135 27.17 -1.50 12.87
#